data_AF-A0A0H2RT44-F1
#
_entry.id   AF-A0A0H2RT44-F1
#
_cell.length_a   1.000
_cell.length_b   1.000
_cell.length_c   1.000
_cell.angle_alpha   90.00
_cell.angle_beta   90.00
_cell.angle_gamma   90.00
#
_symmetry.space_group_name_H-M   'P 1'
#
loop_
_entity.id
_entity.type
_entity.pdbx_description
1 polymer ?
#
loop_
_entity_poly.entity_id
_entity_poly.type
_entity_poly.pdbx_seq_one_letter_code
_entity_poly.pdbx_strand_id
1 'polypeptide(L)'
;MSALFTLALFALYPARVFAKFGQQICSANPFLDPKHDPCNALEYIANNTLTATTVGMYLAVGFCHIFSSFKWGAKWMSSMTIGIFTYVIGFIFRFVLHNHPDSKGAYIVEYLFIVLSPCAFIAAEYVLLGRLALDLNAAQHLRISPRRVTPFFVASDVTTFLIQQRVKAAGGSISISSNDVKTNKLGSNIFLAGLALQLLSFALFTCMYIRFLYLVHRHSPEVWTRDRNSRLWYSDWRVLACAFLVSCAGILVRSVFRVIELSQGFKGPLATSEGAFYGLDTLPLFVAVSAYVPFWPGRFIGRQDVSPAPHASHSDDSEKVST
;
A
#
# COMPACT_ATOMS: atom_id res chain seq x y z
N MET A 1 -13.39 8.43 11.88
CA MET A 1 -12.48 8.18 13.03
C MET A 1 -12.44 6.71 13.43
N SER A 2 -13.54 5.95 13.28
CA SER A 2 -13.61 4.51 13.62
C SER A 2 -12.70 3.60 12.77
N ALA A 3 -12.55 3.84 11.47
CA ALA A 3 -11.73 3.00 10.56
C ALA A 3 -10.21 3.15 10.77
N LEU A 4 -9.75 4.36 11.11
CA LEU A 4 -8.34 4.65 11.41
C LEU A 4 -7.91 4.04 12.75
N PHE A 5 -8.83 4.02 13.73
CA PHE A 5 -8.58 3.42 15.04
C PHE A 5 -8.58 1.89 14.96
N THR A 6 -9.42 1.29 14.10
CA THR A 6 -9.39 -0.16 13.85
C THR A 6 -8.14 -0.58 13.07
N LEU A 7 -7.72 0.18 12.04
CA LEU A 7 -6.45 -0.10 11.33
C LEU A 7 -5.22 0.03 12.24
N ALA A 8 -5.18 1.03 13.13
CA ALA A 8 -4.11 1.20 14.10
C ALA A 8 -4.10 0.09 15.18
N LEU A 9 -5.27 -0.35 15.64
CA LEU A 9 -5.38 -1.50 16.56
C LEU A 9 -5.01 -2.82 15.88
N PHE A 10 -5.31 -2.98 14.59
CA PHE A 10 -4.86 -4.13 13.78
C PHE A 10 -3.35 -4.10 13.49
N ALA A 11 -2.71 -2.93 13.46
CA ALA A 11 -1.25 -2.82 13.37
C ALA A 11 -0.52 -3.14 14.69
N LEU A 12 -1.22 -3.07 15.83
CA LEU A 12 -0.68 -3.41 17.16
C LEU A 12 -0.91 -4.86 17.59
N TYR A 13 -1.90 -5.55 16.98
CA TYR A 13 -2.16 -6.97 17.20
C TYR A 13 -0.99 -7.91 16.81
N PRO A 14 -0.20 -7.63 15.75
CA PRO A 14 1.03 -8.35 15.44
C PRO A 14 2.01 -8.29 16.61
N ALA A 15 2.28 -7.13 17.20
CA ALA A 15 3.34 -7.01 18.21
C ALA A 15 3.23 -7.99 19.39
N ARG A 16 2.00 -8.33 19.83
CA ARG A 16 1.77 -9.27 20.96
C ARG A 16 1.81 -10.75 20.58
N VAL A 17 1.45 -11.11 19.35
CA VAL A 17 1.56 -12.49 18.85
C VAL A 17 3.01 -12.82 18.47
N PHE A 18 3.79 -11.81 18.10
CA PHE A 18 5.15 -11.97 17.56
C PHE A 18 6.23 -12.09 18.65
N ALA A 19 5.91 -11.75 19.90
CA ALA A 19 6.79 -11.96 21.06
C ALA A 19 6.98 -13.44 21.45
N LYS A 20 6.30 -14.38 20.77
CA LYS A 20 6.40 -15.83 21.01
C LYS A 20 7.03 -16.62 19.85
N PHE A 21 7.74 -15.97 18.92
CA PHE A 21 8.51 -16.72 17.93
C PHE A 21 9.74 -17.35 18.58
N GLY A 22 9.61 -18.64 18.87
CA GLY A 22 10.67 -19.49 19.43
C GLY A 22 11.92 -19.43 18.57
N GLN A 23 13.02 -19.12 19.24
CA GLN A 23 14.37 -19.07 18.70
C GLN A 23 14.80 -20.49 18.34
N GLN A 24 14.69 -20.86 17.06
CA GLN A 24 15.30 -22.09 16.58
C GLN A 24 16.82 -21.87 16.62
N ILE A 25 17.50 -22.57 17.53
CA ILE A 25 18.96 -22.49 17.72
C ILE A 25 19.61 -23.14 16.48
N CYS A 26 19.88 -22.34 15.46
CA CYS A 26 20.89 -22.67 14.49
C CYS A 26 22.25 -22.45 15.15
N SER A 27 23.15 -23.43 15.07
CA SER A 27 24.55 -23.19 15.40
C SER A 27 25.11 -22.24 14.33
N ALA A 28 25.06 -20.93 14.61
CA ALA A 28 25.69 -19.92 13.76
C ALA A 28 27.16 -20.33 13.62
N ASN A 29 27.55 -20.76 12.41
CA ASN A 29 28.94 -21.06 12.14
C ASN A 29 29.53 -19.77 11.56
N PRO A 30 30.31 -18.99 12.32
CA PRO A 30 30.76 -17.65 11.92
C PRO A 30 31.72 -17.64 10.71
N PHE A 31 32.02 -18.82 10.14
CA PHE A 31 32.92 -19.02 9.00
C PHE A 31 32.21 -19.53 7.73
N LEU A 32 30.88 -19.68 7.73
CA LEU A 32 30.13 -19.90 6.50
C LEU A 32 29.84 -18.55 5.86
N ASP A 33 30.22 -18.38 4.59
CA ASP A 33 29.86 -17.21 3.78
C ASP A 33 28.35 -16.91 3.96
N PRO A 34 27.93 -15.66 4.26
CA PRO A 34 26.52 -15.29 4.46
C PRO A 34 25.58 -15.73 3.34
N LYS A 35 26.13 -15.96 2.14
CA LYS A 35 25.45 -16.49 0.95
C LYS A 35 25.17 -17.98 0.98
N HIS A 36 25.92 -18.73 1.78
CA HIS A 36 25.83 -20.18 1.91
C HIS A 36 25.26 -20.63 3.26
N ASP A 37 24.90 -19.68 4.13
CA ASP A 37 24.29 -19.98 5.42
C ASP A 37 22.82 -20.40 5.27
N PRO A 38 22.45 -21.66 5.57
CA PRO A 38 21.07 -22.12 5.49
C PRO A 38 20.14 -21.46 6.52
N CYS A 39 20.69 -20.76 7.52
CA CYS A 39 19.94 -20.04 8.56
C CYS A 39 19.75 -18.55 8.26
N ASN A 40 20.55 -17.97 7.36
CA ASN A 40 20.36 -16.60 6.87
C ASN A 40 19.22 -16.53 5.84
N ALA A 41 18.08 -15.97 6.24
CA ALA A 41 16.90 -15.86 5.38
C ALA A 41 17.07 -14.91 4.18
N LEU A 42 18.03 -13.97 4.25
CA LEU A 42 18.33 -13.06 3.14
C LEU A 42 19.35 -13.63 2.16
N GLU A 43 20.17 -14.62 2.55
CA GLU A 43 21.35 -15.10 1.81
C GLU A 43 22.37 -13.98 1.47
N TYR A 44 22.28 -12.83 2.14
CA TYR A 44 23.28 -11.75 2.14
C TYR A 44 23.21 -10.96 3.45
N ILE A 45 24.22 -10.11 3.72
CA ILE A 45 24.20 -9.17 4.85
C ILE A 45 23.64 -7.84 4.34
N ALA A 46 22.54 -7.38 4.94
CA ALA A 46 21.91 -6.12 4.56
C ALA A 46 22.85 -4.93 4.73
N ASN A 47 22.93 -4.02 3.76
CA ASN A 47 23.79 -2.86 3.86
C ASN A 47 23.14 -1.76 4.73
N ASN A 48 23.80 -1.42 5.84
CA ASN A 48 23.31 -0.40 6.77
C ASN A 48 23.24 1.00 6.13
N THR A 49 24.15 1.35 5.23
CA THR A 49 24.17 2.64 4.56
C THR A 49 22.97 2.80 3.62
N LEU A 50 22.66 1.77 2.83
CA LEU A 50 21.48 1.77 1.94
C LEU A 50 20.17 1.78 2.74
N THR A 51 20.12 1.01 3.83
CA THR A 51 18.99 0.98 4.75
C THR A 51 18.76 2.35 5.40
N ALA A 52 19.81 2.97 5.95
CA ALA A 52 19.73 4.30 6.57
C ALA A 52 19.32 5.39 5.58
N THR A 53 19.89 5.37 4.36
CA THR A 53 19.55 6.33 3.31
C THR A 53 18.06 6.21 2.94
N THR A 54 17.57 4.99 2.77
CA THR A 54 16.16 4.73 2.45
C THR A 54 15.24 5.19 3.58
N VAL A 55 15.55 4.84 4.83
CA VAL A 55 14.77 5.28 6.00
C VAL A 55 14.72 6.82 6.06
N GLY A 56 15.85 7.50 5.88
CA GLY A 56 15.92 8.96 5.87
C GLY A 56 15.05 9.58 4.77
N MET A 57 15.14 9.07 3.54
CA MET A 57 14.36 9.55 2.40
C MET A 57 12.85 9.37 2.61
N TYR A 58 12.41 8.19 3.07
CA TYR A 58 10.98 7.93 3.32
C TYR A 58 10.45 8.74 4.51
N LEU A 59 11.23 8.90 5.57
CA LEU A 59 10.85 9.75 6.70
C LEU A 59 10.69 11.20 6.26
N ALA A 60 11.61 11.74 5.46
CA ALA A 60 11.50 13.09 4.93
C ALA A 60 10.20 13.29 4.15
N VAL A 61 9.87 12.37 3.24
CA VAL A 61 8.61 12.40 2.49
C VAL A 61 7.40 12.26 3.42
N GLY A 62 7.45 11.36 4.40
CA GLY A 62 6.39 11.16 5.39
C GLY A 62 6.11 12.42 6.22
N PHE A 63 7.15 13.12 6.68
CA PHE A 63 7.01 14.40 7.38
C PHE A 63 6.48 15.49 6.45
N CYS A 64 6.94 15.54 5.19
CA CYS A 64 6.35 16.45 4.20
C CYS A 64 4.86 16.19 3.98
N HIS A 65 4.42 14.93 3.93
CA HIS A 65 3.00 14.55 3.82
C HIS A 65 2.21 14.97 5.05
N ILE A 66 2.74 14.77 6.26
CA ILE A 66 2.13 15.23 7.51
C ILE A 66 1.96 16.76 7.48
N PHE A 67 3.03 17.49 7.19
CA PHE A 67 3.01 18.95 7.09
C PHE A 67 2.00 19.43 6.04
N SER A 68 2.00 18.80 4.87
CA SER A 68 1.06 19.09 3.79
C SER A 68 -0.39 18.83 4.22
N SER A 69 -0.62 17.75 4.97
CA SER A 69 -1.93 17.41 5.51
C SER A 69 -2.44 18.42 6.54
N PHE A 70 -1.55 19.00 7.34
CA PHE A 70 -1.91 20.05 8.29
C PHE A 70 -2.15 21.39 7.61
N LYS A 71 -1.29 21.77 6.65
CA LYS A 71 -1.34 23.06 5.97
C LYS A 71 -2.47 23.18 4.96
N TRP A 72 -2.71 22.15 4.15
CA TRP A 72 -3.68 22.16 3.05
C TRP A 72 -4.84 21.18 3.26
N GLY A 73 -4.94 20.53 4.41
CA GLY A 73 -6.01 19.57 4.70
C GLY A 73 -5.82 18.25 3.93
N ALA A 74 -6.92 17.63 3.48
CA ALA A 74 -6.94 16.28 2.91
C ALA A 74 -6.57 15.13 3.88
N LYS A 75 -7.17 15.13 5.08
CA LYS A 75 -7.10 14.02 6.05
C LYS A 75 -7.47 12.64 5.46
N TRP A 76 -8.18 12.62 4.32
CA TRP A 76 -8.52 11.41 3.58
C TRP A 76 -7.32 10.74 2.88
N MET A 77 -6.20 11.46 2.70
CA MET A 77 -4.91 10.91 2.25
C MET A 77 -4.06 10.32 3.38
N SER A 78 -4.55 10.31 4.63
CA SER A 78 -3.79 9.80 5.77
C SER A 78 -3.37 8.32 5.61
N SER A 79 -4.11 7.53 4.83
CA SER A 79 -3.73 6.16 4.45
C SER A 79 -2.35 6.11 3.76
N MET A 80 -2.05 7.07 2.87
CA MET A 80 -0.76 7.16 2.20
C MET A 80 0.36 7.39 3.22
N THR A 81 0.16 8.34 4.13
CA THR A 81 1.12 8.64 5.20
C THR A 81 1.35 7.44 6.12
N ILE A 82 0.30 6.72 6.50
CA ILE A 82 0.40 5.49 7.29
C ILE A 82 1.24 4.46 6.55
N GLY A 83 0.99 4.25 5.25
CA GLY A 83 1.77 3.34 4.42
C GLY A 83 3.27 3.65 4.41
N ILE A 84 3.65 4.93 4.39
CA ILE A 84 5.06 5.37 4.46
C ILE A 84 5.69 4.93 5.79
N PHE A 85 5.03 5.20 6.92
CA PHE A 85 5.56 4.80 8.22
C PHE A 85 5.59 3.28 8.41
N THR A 86 4.57 2.57 7.93
CA THR A 86 4.56 1.11 7.87
C THR A 86 5.76 0.59 7.09
N TYR A 87 6.11 1.22 5.97
CA TYR A 87 7.31 0.86 5.19
C TYR A 87 8.60 1.08 5.97
N VAL A 88 8.73 2.25 6.61
CA VAL A 88 9.90 2.60 7.43
C VAL A 88 10.08 1.61 8.58
N ILE A 89 9.00 1.19 9.24
CA ILE A 89 9.06 0.17 10.31
C ILE A 89 9.66 -1.13 9.77
N GLY A 90 9.27 -1.57 8.57
CA GLY A 90 9.88 -2.73 7.92
C GLY A 90 11.39 -2.58 7.74
N PHE A 91 11.85 -1.42 7.27
CA PHE A 91 13.28 -1.12 7.13
C PHE A 91 14.03 -1.00 8.46
N ILE A 92 13.35 -0.64 9.56
CA ILE A 92 13.98 -0.65 10.89
C ILE A 92 14.35 -2.09 11.29
N PHE A 93 13.48 -3.07 11.00
CA PHE A 93 13.78 -4.48 11.24
C PHE A 93 14.93 -5.01 10.39
N ARG A 94 15.20 -4.39 9.24
CA ARG A 94 16.37 -4.69 8.41
C ARG A 94 17.70 -4.37 9.10
N PHE A 95 17.76 -3.33 9.95
CA PHE A 95 18.93 -3.08 10.81
C PHE A 95 19.10 -4.17 11.88
N VAL A 96 18.01 -4.69 12.42
CA VAL A 96 18.06 -5.82 13.37
C VAL A 96 18.62 -7.06 12.65
N LEU A 97 18.20 -7.29 11.41
CA LEU A 97 18.64 -8.42 10.60
C LEU A 97 20.11 -8.30 10.15
N HIS A 98 20.65 -7.08 10.02
CA HIS A 98 22.08 -6.88 9.83
C HIS A 98 22.92 -7.41 11.01
N ASN A 99 22.48 -7.14 12.24
CA ASN A 99 23.19 -7.59 13.45
C ASN A 99 22.90 -9.07 13.79
N HIS A 100 21.70 -9.56 13.44
CA HIS A 100 21.21 -10.89 13.75
C HIS A 100 20.56 -11.56 12.52
N PRO A 101 21.36 -11.97 11.51
CA PRO A 101 20.86 -12.49 10.23
C PRO A 101 20.03 -13.78 10.37
N ASP A 102 20.26 -14.56 11.44
CA ASP A 102 19.56 -15.83 11.71
C ASP A 102 18.14 -15.63 12.26
N SER A 103 17.75 -14.40 12.58
CA SER A 103 16.45 -14.10 13.21
C SER A 103 15.32 -14.19 12.19
N LYS A 104 14.75 -15.39 12.04
CA LYS A 104 13.54 -15.62 11.23
C LYS A 104 12.37 -14.73 11.64
N GLY A 105 12.25 -14.40 12.93
CA GLY A 105 11.23 -13.50 13.44
C GLY A 105 11.41 -12.08 12.90
N ALA A 106 12.63 -11.53 12.94
CA ALA A 106 12.92 -10.21 12.40
C ALA A 106 12.66 -10.16 10.88
N TYR A 107 13.08 -11.19 10.15
CA TYR A 107 12.80 -11.31 8.71
C TYR A 107 11.31 -11.33 8.38
N ILE A 108 10.51 -12.13 9.11
CA ILE A 108 9.05 -12.19 8.91
C ILE A 108 8.42 -10.81 9.14
N VAL A 109 8.87 -10.09 10.18
CA VAL A 109 8.34 -8.76 10.51
C VAL A 109 8.73 -7.73 9.46
N GLU A 110 10.01 -7.66 9.09
CA GLU A 110 10.50 -6.80 7.99
C GLU A 110 9.65 -7.01 6.73
N TYR A 111 9.57 -8.26 6.28
CA TYR A 111 8.88 -8.63 5.05
C TYR A 111 7.39 -8.28 5.12
N LEU A 112 6.73 -8.54 6.25
CA LEU A 112 5.31 -8.21 6.45
C LEU A 112 5.05 -6.71 6.30
N PHE A 113 5.81 -5.88 7.01
CA PHE A 113 5.62 -4.43 6.98
C PHE A 113 5.89 -3.84 5.59
N ILE A 114 6.93 -4.35 4.91
CA ILE A 114 7.29 -3.96 3.54
C ILE A 114 6.17 -4.33 2.55
N VAL A 115 5.54 -5.49 2.70
CA VAL A 115 4.48 -5.91 1.78
C VAL A 115 3.13 -5.28 2.10
N LEU A 116 2.82 -5.02 3.38
CA LEU A 116 1.55 -4.39 3.78
C LEU A 116 1.47 -2.91 3.38
N SER A 117 2.61 -2.23 3.31
CA SER A 117 2.68 -0.80 3.01
C SER A 117 1.97 -0.39 1.69
N PRO A 118 2.20 -1.07 0.54
CA PRO A 118 1.47 -0.87 -0.72
C PRO A 118 -0.06 -0.85 -0.60
N CYS A 119 -0.63 -1.66 0.28
CA CYS A 119 -2.09 -1.77 0.41
C CYS A 119 -2.68 -0.44 0.90
N ALA A 120 -1.94 0.27 1.76
CA ALA A 120 -2.32 1.59 2.24
C ALA A 120 -2.17 2.68 1.17
N PHE A 121 -1.19 2.56 0.27
CA PHE A 121 -1.03 3.47 -0.88
C PHE A 121 -2.14 3.28 -1.91
N ILE A 122 -2.40 2.03 -2.27
CA ILE A 122 -3.51 1.66 -3.16
C ILE A 122 -4.84 2.20 -2.62
N ALA A 123 -5.08 2.06 -1.31
CA ALA A 123 -6.27 2.59 -0.67
C ALA A 123 -6.40 4.11 -0.78
N ALA A 124 -5.29 4.83 -0.60
CA ALA A 124 -5.24 6.26 -0.82
C ALA A 124 -5.59 6.63 -2.28
N GLU A 125 -5.00 5.95 -3.26
CA GLU A 125 -5.26 6.20 -4.68
C GLU A 125 -6.72 6.03 -5.08
N TYR A 126 -7.39 4.99 -4.58
CA TYR A 126 -8.82 4.81 -4.82
C TYR A 126 -9.67 5.98 -4.29
N VAL A 127 -9.34 6.49 -3.09
CA VAL A 127 -10.05 7.64 -2.50
C VAL A 127 -9.78 8.90 -3.32
N LEU A 128 -8.53 9.09 -3.77
CA LEU A 128 -8.13 10.21 -4.62
C LEU A 128 -8.93 10.23 -5.93
N LEU A 129 -9.02 9.10 -6.64
CA LEU A 129 -9.81 9.02 -7.88
C LEU A 129 -11.27 9.39 -7.65
N GLY A 130 -11.89 8.85 -6.60
CA GLY A 130 -13.28 9.15 -6.29
C GLY A 130 -13.52 10.62 -6.00
N ARG A 131 -12.56 11.32 -5.37
CA ARG A 131 -12.68 12.77 -5.13
C ARG A 131 -12.37 13.61 -6.36
N LEU A 132 -11.37 13.22 -7.15
CA LEU A 132 -11.05 13.89 -8.40
C LEU A 132 -12.24 13.84 -9.37
N ALA A 133 -12.93 12.69 -9.47
CA ALA A 133 -14.11 12.56 -10.32
C ALA A 133 -15.28 13.44 -9.86
N LEU A 134 -15.45 13.64 -8.54
CA LEU A 134 -16.46 14.55 -7.98
C LEU A 134 -16.09 16.02 -8.21
N ASP A 135 -14.84 16.41 -7.99
CA ASP A 135 -14.37 17.80 -8.19
C ASP A 135 -14.51 18.25 -9.65
N LEU A 136 -14.23 17.35 -10.60
CA LEU A 136 -14.37 17.59 -12.03
C LEU A 136 -15.82 17.49 -12.52
N ASN A 137 -16.79 17.24 -11.63
CA ASN A 137 -18.19 16.96 -11.96
C ASN A 137 -18.34 15.87 -13.06
N ALA A 138 -17.39 14.94 -13.10
CA ALA A 138 -17.26 13.90 -14.11
C ALA A 138 -17.53 12.51 -13.54
N ALA A 139 -18.19 12.43 -12.38
CA ALA A 139 -18.52 11.18 -11.70
C ALA A 139 -19.33 10.21 -12.59
N GLN A 140 -20.13 10.74 -13.53
CA GLN A 140 -20.86 9.98 -14.55
C GLN A 140 -19.97 9.09 -15.45
N HIS A 141 -18.71 9.46 -15.62
CA HIS A 141 -17.74 8.67 -16.40
C HIS A 141 -17.13 7.51 -15.57
N LEU A 142 -17.36 7.48 -14.26
CA LEU A 142 -16.85 6.48 -13.33
C LEU A 142 -17.92 5.39 -13.11
N ARG A 143 -17.82 4.28 -13.85
CA ARG A 143 -18.82 3.18 -13.78
C ARG A 143 -18.91 2.48 -12.42
N ILE A 144 -17.87 2.55 -11.60
CA ILE A 144 -17.80 1.89 -10.29
C ILE A 144 -17.26 2.91 -9.28
N SER A 145 -17.92 3.05 -8.13
CA SER A 145 -17.43 3.91 -7.05
C SER A 145 -16.22 3.27 -6.37
N PRO A 146 -15.00 3.84 -6.49
CA PRO A 146 -13.78 3.29 -5.89
C PRO A 146 -13.89 3.11 -4.36
N ARG A 147 -14.68 3.97 -3.71
CA ARG A 147 -14.84 4.02 -2.25
C ARG A 147 -15.39 2.73 -1.62
N ARG A 148 -16.24 1.98 -2.34
CA ARG A 148 -16.84 0.74 -1.81
C ARG A 148 -15.94 -0.47 -1.99
N VAL A 149 -15.10 -0.44 -3.02
CA VAL A 149 -14.25 -1.54 -3.44
C VAL A 149 -12.96 -1.60 -2.62
N THR A 150 -12.45 -0.42 -2.23
CA THR A 150 -11.18 -0.25 -1.51
C THR A 150 -11.05 -1.04 -0.21
N PRO A 151 -11.96 -0.92 0.79
CA PRO A 151 -11.78 -1.58 2.08
C PRO A 151 -11.89 -3.10 2.00
N PHE A 152 -12.68 -3.63 1.04
CA PHE A 152 -12.83 -5.07 0.86
C PHE A 152 -11.52 -5.72 0.41
N PHE A 153 -10.82 -5.10 -0.55
CA PHE A 153 -9.55 -5.64 -1.04
C PHE A 153 -8.41 -5.51 -0.03
N VAL A 154 -8.32 -4.38 0.67
CA VAL A 154 -7.32 -4.21 1.74
C VAL A 154 -7.58 -5.18 2.89
N ALA A 155 -8.85 -5.37 3.27
CA ALA A 155 -9.23 -6.34 4.30
C ALA A 155 -8.93 -7.79 3.85
N SER A 156 -9.16 -8.12 2.59
CA SER A 156 -8.85 -9.44 2.01
C SER A 156 -7.34 -9.73 2.07
N ASP A 157 -6.50 -8.77 1.72
CA ASP A 157 -5.05 -8.93 1.76
C ASP A 157 -4.56 -9.13 3.21
N VAL A 158 -4.96 -8.23 4.12
CA VAL A 158 -4.64 -8.35 5.56
C VAL A 158 -5.14 -9.67 6.16
N THR A 159 -6.33 -10.12 5.77
CA THR A 159 -6.93 -11.36 6.28
C THR A 159 -6.19 -12.59 5.76
N THR A 160 -5.78 -12.59 4.49
CA THR A 160 -4.96 -13.65 3.88
C THR A 160 -3.62 -13.78 4.61
N PHE A 161 -3.00 -12.65 4.95
CA PHE A 161 -1.80 -12.61 5.79
C PHE A 161 -2.01 -13.14 7.21
N LEU A 162 -3.06 -12.68 7.89
CA LEU A 162 -3.37 -13.13 9.25
C LEU A 162 -3.68 -14.64 9.29
N ILE A 163 -4.36 -15.15 8.26
CA ILE A 163 -4.60 -16.59 8.09
C ILE A 163 -3.28 -17.32 7.89
N GLN A 164 -2.38 -16.83 7.03
CA GLN A 164 -1.07 -17.43 6.81
C GLN A 164 -0.23 -17.49 8.11
N GLN A 165 -0.26 -16.42 8.92
CA GLN A 165 0.42 -16.37 10.21
C GLN A 165 -0.20 -17.34 11.21
N ARG A 166 -1.53 -17.44 11.26
CA ARG A 166 -2.22 -18.43 12.10
C ARG A 166 -1.95 -19.86 11.67
N VAL A 167 -1.84 -20.14 10.37
CA VAL A 167 -1.47 -21.47 9.86
C VAL A 167 -0.04 -21.83 10.29
N LYS A 168 0.90 -20.88 10.28
CA LYS A 168 2.27 -21.09 10.80
C LYS A 168 2.31 -21.23 12.32
N ALA A 169 1.49 -20.48 13.06
CA ALA A 169 1.42 -20.54 14.52
C ALA A 169 0.66 -21.78 15.04
N ALA A 170 -0.39 -22.22 14.35
CA ALA A 170 -1.19 -23.40 14.69
C ALA A 170 -0.46 -24.71 14.38
N GLY A 171 0.50 -24.70 13.45
CA GLY A 171 1.46 -25.79 13.27
C GLY A 171 2.53 -25.88 14.36
N GLY A 172 2.52 -24.99 15.35
CA GLY A 172 3.52 -24.90 16.43
C GLY A 172 3.03 -25.22 17.83
N SER A 173 1.76 -25.61 18.03
CA SER A 173 1.23 -25.88 19.38
C SER A 173 0.47 -27.20 19.55
N ILE A 174 0.37 -28.04 18.52
CA ILE A 174 -0.05 -29.43 18.70
C ILE A 174 0.77 -30.30 17.76
N SER A 175 1.40 -31.34 18.33
CA SER A 175 2.21 -32.39 17.70
C SER A 175 3.67 -32.04 17.37
N ILE A 176 4.51 -32.56 18.28
CA ILE A 176 5.87 -33.04 18.03
C ILE A 176 5.91 -33.81 16.70
N SER A 177 6.94 -33.56 15.90
CA SER A 177 7.31 -34.32 14.70
C SER A 177 6.40 -34.17 13.46
N SER A 178 6.56 -33.06 12.74
CA SER A 178 6.80 -33.18 11.29
C SER A 178 7.40 -31.89 10.73
N ASN A 179 8.47 -32.09 9.98
CA ASN A 179 9.21 -31.12 9.21
C ASN A 179 8.36 -30.71 7.98
N ASP A 180 7.16 -30.17 8.21
CA ASP A 180 6.09 -30.27 7.21
C ASP A 180 6.18 -29.14 6.18
N VAL A 181 7.05 -29.37 5.19
CA VAL A 181 7.23 -28.57 3.97
C VAL A 181 5.88 -28.23 3.31
N LYS A 182 4.86 -29.10 3.48
CA LYS A 182 3.51 -28.92 2.94
C LYS A 182 2.79 -27.71 3.55
N THR A 183 2.86 -27.52 4.87
CA THR A 183 2.20 -26.41 5.58
C THR A 183 2.84 -25.06 5.23
N ASN A 184 4.16 -25.03 5.09
CA ASN A 184 4.89 -23.83 4.65
C ASN A 184 4.57 -23.46 3.19
N LYS A 185 4.51 -24.44 2.28
CA LYS A 185 4.13 -24.23 0.88
C LYS A 185 2.69 -23.74 0.74
N LEU A 186 1.75 -24.32 1.48
CA LEU A 186 0.35 -23.89 1.48
C LEU A 186 0.23 -22.42 1.90
N GLY A 187 0.90 -22.05 3.00
CA GLY A 187 0.93 -20.66 3.45
C GLY A 187 1.50 -19.72 2.38
N SER A 188 2.64 -20.06 1.78
CA SER A 188 3.26 -19.24 0.71
C SER A 188 2.34 -19.04 -0.49
N ASN A 189 1.63 -20.09 -0.91
CA ASN A 189 0.71 -20.04 -2.05
C ASN A 189 -0.52 -19.17 -1.77
N ILE A 190 -1.09 -19.26 -0.56
CA ILE A 190 -2.22 -18.42 -0.14
C ILE A 190 -1.82 -16.94 -0.19
N PHE A 191 -0.63 -16.63 0.29
CA PHE A 191 -0.11 -15.26 0.30
C PHE A 191 0.24 -14.74 -1.11
N LEU A 192 0.81 -15.59 -1.97
CA LEU A 192 1.02 -15.28 -3.39
C LEU A 192 -0.31 -15.00 -4.10
N ALA A 193 -1.36 -15.77 -3.79
CA ALA A 193 -2.69 -15.54 -4.36
C ALA A 193 -3.27 -14.18 -3.94
N GLY A 194 -3.06 -13.76 -2.68
CA GLY A 194 -3.44 -12.42 -2.20
C GLY A 194 -2.75 -11.31 -2.98
N LEU A 195 -1.43 -11.39 -3.13
CA LEU A 195 -0.65 -10.41 -3.90
C LEU A 195 -1.03 -10.38 -5.38
N ALA A 196 -1.27 -11.54 -6.00
CA ALA A 196 -1.70 -11.62 -7.39
C ALA A 196 -3.08 -10.99 -7.59
N LEU A 197 -4.03 -11.25 -6.68
CA LEU A 197 -5.36 -10.64 -6.72
C LEU A 197 -5.30 -9.12 -6.50
N GLN A 198 -4.45 -8.66 -5.58
CA GLN A 198 -4.20 -7.24 -5.37
C GLN A 198 -3.63 -6.57 -6.61
N LEU A 199 -2.61 -7.18 -7.24
CA LEU A 199 -2.01 -6.70 -8.48
C LEU A 199 -3.07 -6.59 -9.59
N LEU A 200 -3.88 -7.63 -9.78
CA LEU A 200 -4.94 -7.64 -10.79
C LEU A 200 -5.96 -6.52 -10.53
N SER A 201 -6.41 -6.37 -9.29
CA SER A 201 -7.38 -5.34 -8.90
C SER A 201 -6.83 -3.93 -9.12
N PHE A 202 -5.57 -3.68 -8.76
CA PHE A 202 -4.93 -2.39 -8.95
C PHE A 202 -4.61 -2.08 -10.42
N ALA A 203 -4.28 -3.10 -11.22
CA ALA A 203 -4.12 -2.95 -12.66
C ALA A 203 -5.44 -2.56 -13.33
N LEU A 204 -6.55 -3.25 -12.97
CA LEU A 204 -7.89 -2.90 -13.46
C LEU A 204 -8.29 -1.47 -13.06
N PHE A 205 -7.99 -1.08 -11.82
CA PHE A 205 -8.18 0.30 -11.37
C PHE A 205 -7.39 1.31 -12.19
N THR A 206 -6.12 1.03 -12.47
CA THR A 206 -5.27 1.91 -13.28
C THR A 206 -5.83 2.05 -14.70
N CYS A 207 -6.32 0.96 -15.31
CA CYS A 207 -7.03 1.00 -16.59
C CYS A 207 -8.31 1.85 -16.52
N MET A 208 -9.10 1.72 -15.45
CA MET A 208 -10.28 2.55 -15.23
C MET A 208 -9.91 4.03 -15.10
N TYR A 209 -8.81 4.34 -14.41
CA TYR A 209 -8.32 5.71 -14.25
C TYR A 209 -7.86 6.33 -15.59
N ILE A 210 -7.06 5.59 -16.37
CA ILE A 210 -6.63 6.03 -17.70
C ILE A 210 -7.84 6.26 -18.61
N ARG A 211 -8.82 5.35 -18.57
CA ARG A 211 -10.08 5.51 -19.30
C ARG A 211 -10.85 6.75 -18.84
N PHE A 212 -10.92 7.01 -17.54
CA PHE A 212 -11.55 8.22 -17.01
C PHE A 212 -10.88 9.48 -17.56
N LEU A 213 -9.55 9.57 -17.52
CA LEU A 213 -8.81 10.70 -18.09
C LEU A 213 -9.07 10.86 -19.59
N TYR A 214 -9.07 9.75 -20.35
CA TYR A 214 -9.38 9.77 -21.77
C TYR A 214 -10.81 10.27 -22.06
N LEU A 215 -11.79 9.80 -21.28
CA LEU A 215 -13.18 10.23 -21.44
C LEU A 215 -13.36 11.72 -21.11
N VAL A 216 -12.75 12.21 -20.03
CA VAL A 216 -12.77 13.64 -19.68
C VAL A 216 -12.12 14.48 -20.77
N HIS A 217 -10.97 14.06 -21.29
CA HIS A 217 -10.29 14.77 -22.37
C HIS A 217 -11.14 14.84 -23.65
N ARG A 218 -11.84 13.75 -23.99
CA ARG A 218 -12.61 13.64 -25.25
C ARG A 218 -14.01 14.25 -25.18
N HIS A 219 -14.74 14.08 -24.07
CA HIS A 219 -16.16 14.44 -23.97
C HIS A 219 -16.42 15.70 -23.16
N SER A 220 -15.43 16.19 -22.42
CA SER A 220 -15.56 17.41 -21.59
C SER A 220 -14.35 18.32 -21.76
N PRO A 221 -14.10 18.85 -22.98
CA PRO A 221 -12.98 19.75 -23.23
C PRO A 221 -13.04 21.00 -22.33
N GLU A 222 -14.23 21.47 -21.96
CA GLU A 222 -14.43 22.59 -21.03
C GLU A 222 -13.87 22.31 -19.63
N VAL A 223 -14.11 21.10 -19.10
CA VAL A 223 -13.55 20.64 -17.81
C VAL A 223 -12.03 20.43 -17.94
N TRP A 224 -11.59 19.90 -19.08
CA TRP A 224 -10.17 19.74 -19.37
C TRP A 224 -9.44 21.08 -19.34
N THR A 225 -10.02 22.14 -19.91
CA THR A 225 -9.40 23.48 -19.96
C THR A 225 -9.72 24.40 -18.79
N ARG A 226 -10.48 23.95 -17.78
CA ARG A 226 -10.95 24.77 -16.65
C ARG A 226 -9.84 25.63 -16.04
N ASP A 227 -8.68 25.03 -15.80
CA ASP A 227 -7.58 25.68 -15.09
C ASP A 227 -6.48 26.22 -16.06
N ARG A 228 -6.70 26.15 -17.38
CA ARG A 228 -5.71 26.55 -18.43
C ARG A 228 -5.24 28.01 -18.29
N ASN A 229 -6.07 28.89 -17.73
CA ASN A 229 -5.76 30.31 -17.49
C ASN A 229 -5.32 30.61 -16.04
N SER A 230 -5.09 29.58 -15.21
CA SER A 230 -4.58 29.78 -13.86
C SER A 230 -3.16 30.34 -13.93
N ARG A 231 -2.91 31.43 -13.18
CA ARG A 231 -1.65 32.21 -13.23
C ARG A 231 -0.43 31.43 -12.70
N LEU A 232 -0.63 30.21 -12.20
CA LEU A 232 0.33 29.42 -11.45
C LEU A 232 0.28 27.97 -11.96
N TRP A 233 1.35 27.55 -12.66
CA TRP A 233 1.51 26.22 -13.27
C TRP A 233 1.28 25.03 -12.31
N TYR A 234 1.39 25.26 -11.00
CA TYR A 234 1.20 24.25 -9.96
C TYR A 234 -0.26 24.12 -9.47
N SER A 235 -1.21 24.86 -10.04
CA SER A 235 -2.64 24.80 -9.67
C SER A 235 -3.48 23.98 -10.66
N ASP A 236 -2.88 23.48 -11.73
CA ASP A 236 -3.57 22.68 -12.74
C ASP A 236 -3.86 21.26 -12.23
N TRP A 237 -5.15 20.88 -12.22
CA TRP A 237 -5.57 19.52 -11.87
C TRP A 237 -4.92 18.43 -12.74
N ARG A 238 -4.49 18.80 -13.96
CA ARG A 238 -3.78 17.90 -14.89
C ARG A 238 -2.41 17.49 -14.36
N VAL A 239 -1.73 18.36 -13.61
CA VAL A 239 -0.45 18.05 -12.99
C VAL A 239 -0.63 17.03 -11.87
N LEU A 240 -1.70 17.17 -11.08
CA LEU A 240 -2.11 16.17 -10.11
C LEU A 240 -2.46 14.83 -10.80
N ALA A 241 -3.14 14.88 -11.95
CA ALA A 241 -3.43 13.67 -12.73
C ALA A 241 -2.16 12.98 -13.26
N CYS A 242 -1.16 13.74 -13.72
CA CYS A 242 0.14 13.19 -14.09
C CYS A 242 0.88 12.59 -12.89
N ALA A 243 0.89 13.27 -11.73
CA ALA A 243 1.47 12.74 -10.50
C ALA A 243 0.81 11.42 -10.07
N PHE A 244 -0.51 11.34 -10.22
CA PHE A 244 -1.27 10.11 -9.97
C PHE A 244 -0.89 9.00 -10.96
N LEU A 245 -0.77 9.28 -12.25
CA LEU A 245 -0.28 8.28 -13.21
C LEU A 245 1.12 7.75 -12.87
N VAL A 246 2.04 8.65 -12.47
CA VAL A 246 3.39 8.27 -12.02
C VAL A 246 3.32 7.37 -10.78
N SER A 247 2.45 7.70 -9.83
CA SER A 247 2.25 6.88 -8.63
C SER A 247 1.68 5.49 -8.94
N CYS A 248 0.65 5.41 -9.80
CA CYS A 248 0.11 4.14 -10.27
C CYS A 248 1.18 3.28 -10.95
N ALA A 249 2.03 3.86 -11.80
CA ALA A 249 3.10 3.14 -12.47
C ALA A 249 4.11 2.58 -11.45
N GLY A 250 4.56 3.38 -10.47
CA GLY A 250 5.51 2.94 -9.45
C GLY A 250 4.95 1.81 -8.56
N ILE A 251 3.68 1.92 -8.15
CA ILE A 251 3.01 0.88 -7.35
C ILE A 251 2.82 -0.41 -8.17
N LEU A 252 2.51 -0.31 -9.48
CA LEU A 252 2.39 -1.47 -10.36
C LEU A 252 3.72 -2.19 -10.55
N VAL A 253 4.80 -1.47 -10.84
CA VAL A 253 6.15 -2.06 -11.00
C VAL A 253 6.54 -2.85 -9.75
N ARG A 254 6.37 -2.24 -8.57
CA ARG A 254 6.60 -2.90 -7.29
C ARG A 254 5.73 -4.15 -7.11
N SER A 255 4.43 -4.04 -7.40
CA SER A 255 3.48 -5.15 -7.23
C SER A 255 3.82 -6.34 -8.13
N VAL A 256 4.24 -6.09 -9.37
CA VAL A 256 4.72 -7.12 -10.29
C VAL A 256 6.01 -7.76 -9.77
N PHE A 257 6.98 -6.95 -9.33
CA PHE A 257 8.22 -7.45 -8.74
C PHE A 257 7.95 -8.40 -7.56
N ARG A 258 7.05 -8.01 -6.64
CA ARG A 258 6.71 -8.84 -5.46
C ARG A 258 6.02 -10.15 -5.82
N VAL A 259 5.13 -10.15 -6.81
CA VAL A 259 4.52 -11.39 -7.30
C VAL A 259 5.58 -12.31 -7.91
N ILE A 260 6.50 -11.76 -8.71
CA ILE A 260 7.58 -12.54 -9.33
C ILE A 260 8.53 -13.09 -8.27
N GLU A 261 9.02 -12.25 -7.36
CA GLU A 261 9.92 -12.64 -6.25
C GLU A 261 9.31 -13.79 -5.44
N LEU A 262 8.05 -13.67 -5.02
CA LEU A 262 7.39 -14.70 -4.23
C LEU A 262 7.04 -15.96 -5.05
N SER A 263 6.80 -15.82 -6.37
CA SER A 263 6.58 -16.97 -7.26
C SER A 263 7.84 -17.81 -7.47
N GLN A 264 9.02 -17.18 -7.43
CA GLN A 264 10.32 -17.86 -7.50
C GLN A 264 10.71 -18.49 -6.17
N GLY A 265 10.04 -18.10 -5.08
CA GLY A 265 10.31 -18.55 -3.72
C GLY A 265 11.45 -17.78 -3.05
N PHE A 266 11.59 -17.98 -1.73
CA PHE A 266 12.51 -17.23 -0.88
C PHE A 266 14.01 -17.41 -1.19
N LYS A 267 14.37 -18.37 -2.05
CA LYS A 267 15.75 -18.62 -2.54
C LYS A 267 15.95 -18.22 -4.02
N GLY A 268 15.00 -17.50 -4.60
CA GLY A 268 15.08 -17.07 -5.99
C GLY A 268 16.15 -15.98 -6.18
N PRO A 269 16.75 -15.87 -7.38
CA PRO A 269 17.82 -14.91 -7.66
C PRO A 269 17.42 -13.44 -7.44
N LEU A 270 16.12 -13.14 -7.48
CA LEU A 270 15.59 -11.80 -7.18
C LEU A 270 15.47 -11.53 -5.67
N ALA A 271 15.14 -12.54 -4.86
CA ALA A 271 15.04 -12.40 -3.41
C ALA A 271 16.42 -12.26 -2.75
N THR A 272 17.44 -12.90 -3.32
CA THR A 272 18.82 -12.91 -2.84
C THR A 272 19.66 -11.74 -3.38
N SER A 273 19.07 -10.86 -4.20
CA SER A 273 19.75 -9.71 -4.78
C SER A 273 19.32 -8.41 -4.09
N GLU A 274 20.19 -7.87 -3.23
CA GLU A 274 19.94 -6.60 -2.55
C GLU A 274 19.68 -5.45 -3.55
N GLY A 275 20.44 -5.40 -4.65
CA GLY A 275 20.26 -4.37 -5.68
C GLY A 275 18.89 -4.44 -6.36
N ALA A 276 18.37 -5.65 -6.62
CA ALA A 276 17.04 -5.82 -7.20
C ALA A 276 15.94 -5.36 -6.24
N PHE A 277 16.08 -5.67 -4.95
CA PHE A 277 15.17 -5.19 -3.91
C PHE A 277 15.15 -3.65 -3.86
N TYR A 278 16.28 -2.96 -3.74
CA TYR A 278 16.27 -1.49 -3.69
C TYR A 278 15.82 -0.86 -5.02
N GLY A 279 16.21 -1.42 -6.17
CA GLY A 279 15.91 -0.87 -7.48
C GLY A 279 14.48 -1.09 -7.96
N LEU A 280 13.87 -2.25 -7.67
CA LEU A 280 12.57 -2.65 -8.20
C LEU A 280 11.45 -2.64 -7.15
N ASP A 281 11.79 -2.70 -5.86
CA ASP A 281 10.82 -2.56 -4.78
C ASP A 281 10.78 -1.15 -4.21
N THR A 282 11.92 -0.68 -3.72
CA THR A 282 12.04 0.57 -2.94
C THR A 282 11.94 1.81 -3.83
N LEU A 283 12.74 1.88 -4.90
CA LEU A 283 12.82 3.08 -5.73
C LEU A 283 11.50 3.43 -6.46
N PRO A 284 10.77 2.49 -7.10
CA PRO A 284 9.52 2.82 -7.78
C PRO A 284 8.45 3.31 -6.80
N LEU A 285 8.44 2.73 -5.59
CA LEU A 285 7.55 3.13 -4.53
C LEU A 285 7.90 4.53 -3.99
N PHE A 286 9.18 4.81 -3.82
CA PHE A 286 9.66 6.13 -3.38
C PHE A 286 9.23 7.22 -4.36
N VAL A 287 9.40 6.98 -5.66
CA VAL A 287 8.96 7.90 -6.71
C VAL A 287 7.44 8.11 -6.65
N ALA A 288 6.67 7.04 -6.45
CA ALA A 288 5.22 7.10 -6.36
C ALA A 288 4.74 7.99 -5.20
N VAL A 289 5.27 7.80 -3.99
CA VAL A 289 4.86 8.59 -2.82
C VAL A 289 5.42 10.03 -2.84
N SER A 290 6.59 10.22 -3.44
CA SER A 290 7.24 11.54 -3.56
C SER A 290 6.54 12.45 -4.55
N ALA A 291 5.88 11.88 -5.59
CA ALA A 291 5.11 12.64 -6.57
C ALA A 291 4.03 13.54 -5.93
N TYR A 292 3.47 13.14 -4.78
CA TYR A 292 2.46 13.89 -4.05
C TYR A 292 2.99 15.00 -3.13
N VAL A 293 4.30 15.07 -2.90
CA VAL A 293 4.91 16.12 -2.06
C VAL A 293 4.71 17.51 -2.67
N PRO A 294 5.13 17.79 -3.92
CA PRO A 294 4.88 19.08 -4.54
C PRO A 294 3.39 19.28 -4.89
N PHE A 295 2.68 18.18 -5.22
CA PHE A 295 1.32 18.21 -5.75
C PHE A 295 0.32 17.63 -4.73
N TRP A 296 0.28 18.20 -3.53
CA TRP A 296 -0.62 17.71 -2.48
C TRP A 296 -2.09 17.85 -2.92
N PRO A 297 -2.88 16.75 -2.97
CA PRO A 297 -4.25 16.77 -3.49
C PRO A 297 -5.18 17.76 -2.78
N GLY A 298 -4.94 18.03 -1.49
CA GLY A 298 -5.71 19.01 -0.72
C GLY A 298 -5.58 20.46 -1.19
N ARG A 299 -4.60 20.76 -2.05
CA ARG A 299 -4.48 22.08 -2.69
C ARG A 299 -5.42 22.24 -3.88
N PHE A 300 -5.72 21.15 -4.58
CA PHE A 300 -6.47 21.16 -5.85
C PHE A 300 -7.95 20.86 -5.63
N ILE A 301 -8.27 19.92 -4.74
CA ILE A 301 -9.63 19.49 -4.48
C ILE A 301 -10.20 20.34 -3.35
N GLY A 302 -11.19 21.17 -3.67
CA GLY A 302 -11.87 22.02 -2.71
C GLY A 302 -12.51 21.21 -1.57
N ARG A 303 -12.74 21.87 -0.43
CA ARG A 303 -13.42 21.29 0.74
C ARG A 303 -14.91 21.14 0.41
N GLN A 304 -15.27 20.23 -0.49
CA GLN A 304 -16.66 19.86 -0.69
C GLN A 304 -17.05 18.96 0.47
N ASP A 305 -17.74 19.59 1.42
CA ASP A 305 -18.52 18.90 2.44
C ASP A 305 -19.47 17.97 1.67
N VAL A 306 -19.29 16.66 1.85
CA VAL A 306 -20.26 15.69 1.36
C VAL A 306 -21.49 15.87 2.26
N SER A 307 -22.28 16.91 1.99
CA SER A 307 -23.65 16.95 2.47
C SER A 307 -24.33 15.73 1.83
N PRO A 308 -24.95 14.85 2.63
CA PRO A 308 -25.85 13.86 2.06
C PRO A 308 -26.83 14.61 1.17
N ALA A 309 -27.07 14.11 -0.03
CA ALA A 309 -28.09 14.67 -0.92
C ALA A 309 -29.36 14.92 -0.09
N PRO A 310 -30.02 16.08 -0.23
CA PRO A 310 -31.29 16.28 0.44
C PRO A 310 -32.19 15.13 0.00
N HIS A 311 -32.62 14.32 0.97
CA HIS A 311 -33.69 13.36 0.74
C HIS A 311 -34.81 14.15 0.09
N ALA A 312 -35.18 13.77 -1.14
CA ALA A 312 -36.37 14.29 -1.78
C ALA A 312 -37.52 14.02 -0.81
N SER A 313 -37.95 15.05 -0.11
CA SER A 313 -39.20 15.05 0.63
C SER A 313 -40.28 14.84 -0.41
N HIS A 314 -40.88 13.65 -0.42
CA HIS A 314 -42.20 13.47 -1.00
C HIS A 314 -43.14 14.44 -0.27
N SER A 315 -43.39 15.59 -0.89
CA SER A 315 -44.54 16.42 -0.57
C SER A 315 -45.76 15.70 -1.11
N ASP A 316 -46.46 14.98 -0.22
CA ASP A 316 -47.84 14.56 -0.47
C ASP A 316 -48.71 15.83 -0.49
N ASP A 317 -48.82 16.43 -1.68
CA ASP A 317 -49.88 17.38 -1.99
C ASP A 317 -51.18 16.59 -2.18
N SER A 318 -51.84 16.29 -1.08
CA SER A 318 -53.26 15.95 -1.07
C SER A 318 -54.06 17.15 -0.58
N GLU A 319 -54.30 18.11 -1.48
CA GLU A 319 -55.33 19.12 -1.29
C GLU A 319 -56.57 18.76 -2.13
N LYS A 320 -57.59 18.32 -1.39
CA LYS A 320 -59.05 18.36 -1.62
C LYS A 320 -59.54 18.97 -2.94
N VAL A 321 -60.55 18.33 -3.57
CA VAL A 321 -61.89 18.93 -3.81
C VAL A 321 -62.94 17.82 -4.01
N SER A 322 -64.06 18.01 -3.31
CA SER A 322 -65.38 17.37 -3.38
C SER A 322 -65.94 17.01 -4.77
N THR A 323 -66.52 15.82 -4.90
CA THR A 323 -67.90 15.55 -5.36
C THR A 323 -68.27 14.10 -5.11
#